data_AF-A0A0R1SME6-F1
#
_entry.id   AF-A0A0R1SME6-F1
#
_cell.length_a   1.000
_cell.length_b   1.000
_cell.length_c   1.000
_cell.angle_alpha   90.00
_cell.angle_beta   90.00
_cell.angle_gamma   90.00
#
_symmetry.space_group_name_H-M   'P 1'
#
loop_
_entity.id
_entity.type
_entity.pdbx_description
1 polymer ?
#
loop_
_entity_poly.entity_id
_entity_poly.type
_entity_poly.pdbx_seq_one_letter_code
_entity_poly.pdbx_strand_id
1 'polypeptide(L)' 'MMQESIYTCILIDRQAANLLEKKISLYAPQKGLIQTMIVTEKQYTAINYISGASNNNINDKFERLTVI' A
#
# COMPACT_ATOMS: atom_id res chain seq x y z
N MET A 1 7.60 1.81 -0.60
CA MET A 1 7.82 1.21 0.75
C MET A 1 7.59 2.33 1.75
N MET A 2 6.64 2.15 2.66
CA MET A 2 6.17 3.25 3.54
C MET A 2 7.08 3.40 4.76
N GLN A 3 7.47 2.28 5.38
CA GLN A 3 8.36 2.20 6.53
C GLN A 3 9.06 0.84 6.55
N GLU A 4 10.02 0.64 7.44
CA GLU A 4 10.60 -0.68 7.69
C GLU A 4 9.50 -1.70 8.00
N SER A 5 9.52 -2.83 7.31
CA SER A 5 8.52 -3.90 7.40
C SER A 5 7.06 -3.49 7.12
N ILE A 6 6.81 -2.30 6.54
CA ILE A 6 5.48 -1.84 6.12
C ILE A 6 5.48 -1.48 4.63
N TYR A 7 4.73 -2.27 3.87
CA TYR A 7 4.65 -2.17 2.42
C TYR A 7 3.24 -1.76 1.98
N THR A 8 3.19 -0.94 0.93
CA THR A 8 1.95 -0.39 0.36
C THR A 8 1.93 -0.70 -1.13
N CYS A 9 0.73 -0.94 -1.66
CA CYS A 9 0.49 -1.17 -3.08
C CYS A 9 -0.82 -0.50 -3.45
N ILE A 10 -0.82 0.30 -4.52
CA ILE A 10 -2.03 0.97 -5.01
C ILE A 10 -2.72 0.06 -6.02
N LEU A 11 -4.03 -0.10 -5.88
CA LEU A 11 -4.85 -0.98 -6.70
C LEU A 11 -6.08 -0.24 -7.22
N ILE A 12 -6.53 -0.63 -8.42
CA ILE A 12 -7.57 0.08 -9.18
C ILE A 12 -8.93 -0.02 -8.48
N ASP A 13 -9.22 -1.17 -7.88
CA ASP A 13 -10.48 -1.42 -7.18
C ASP A 13 -10.33 -2.44 -6.06
N ARG A 14 -11.44 -2.70 -5.37
CA ARG A 14 -11.51 -3.65 -4.25
C ARG A 14 -11.38 -5.11 -4.70
N GLN A 15 -11.76 -5.46 -5.93
CA GLN A 15 -11.63 -6.83 -6.42
C GLN A 15 -10.15 -7.17 -6.64
N ALA A 16 -9.39 -6.24 -7.23
CA ALA A 16 -7.94 -6.36 -7.39
C ALA A 16 -7.23 -6.49 -6.02
N ALA A 17 -7.67 -5.73 -5.01
CA ALA A 17 -7.17 -5.85 -3.63
C ALA A 17 -7.39 -7.24 -3.03
N ASN A 18 -8.62 -7.76 -3.13
CA ASN A 18 -8.94 -9.09 -2.63
C ASN A 18 -8.17 -10.19 -3.38
N LEU A 19 -7.94 -10.03 -4.69
CA LEU A 19 -7.15 -10.96 -5.48
C LEU A 19 -5.68 -10.98 -5.03
N LEU A 20 -5.11 -9.81 -4.74
CA LEU A 20 -3.74 -9.70 -4.24
C LEU A 20 -3.61 -10.32 -2.85
N GLU A 21 -4.54 -10.08 -1.92
CA GLU A 21 -4.53 -10.71 -0.59
C GLU A 21 -4.54 -12.24 -0.70
N LYS A 22 -5.40 -12.80 -1.57
CA LYS A 22 -5.40 -14.24 -1.84
C LYS A 22 -4.04 -14.72 -2.36
N LYS A 23 -3.43 -13.99 -3.30
CA LYS A 23 -2.12 -14.31 -3.81
C LYS A 23 -1.05 -14.28 -2.72
N ILE A 24 -1.04 -13.27 -1.85
CA ILE A 24 -0.12 -13.17 -0.70
C ILE A 24 -0.30 -14.39 0.21
N SER A 25 -1.53 -14.79 0.51
CA SER A 25 -1.79 -15.95 1.37
C SER A 25 -1.22 -17.26 0.82
N LEU A 26 -1.12 -17.42 -0.49
CA LEU A 26 -0.53 -18.61 -1.13
C LEU A 26 0.99 -18.68 -0.97
N TYR A 27 1.66 -17.54 -0.83
CA TYR A 27 3.13 -17.46 -0.69
C TYR A 27 3.59 -17.07 0.71
N ALA A 28 2.66 -16.83 1.63
CA ALA A 28 2.95 -16.38 2.99
C ALA A 28 3.75 -17.46 3.76
N PRO A 29 4.89 -17.11 4.37
CA PRO A 29 5.62 -18.03 5.23
C PRO A 29 4.80 -18.41 6.47
N GLN A 30 4.95 -19.64 6.95
CA GLN A 30 4.24 -20.13 8.15
C GLN A 30 4.77 -19.55 9.47
N LYS A 31 5.96 -18.94 9.45
CA LYS A 31 6.58 -18.33 10.63
C LYS A 31 6.42 -16.81 10.58
N GLY A 32 6.03 -16.23 11.71
CA GLY A 32 5.88 -14.78 11.88
C GLY A 32 4.43 -14.32 11.82
N LEU A 33 4.23 -13.00 11.88
CA LEU A 33 2.93 -12.36 11.79
C LEU A 33 2.88 -11.52 10.51
N ILE A 34 1.92 -11.82 9.65
CA ILE A 34 1.64 -11.06 8.43
C ILE A 34 0.19 -10.62 8.50
N GLN A 35 -0.04 -9.32 8.39
CA GLN A 35 -1.36 -8.70 8.43
C GLN A 35 -1.51 -7.74 7.25
N THR A 36 -2.70 -7.71 6.66
CA THR A 36 -3.05 -6.83 5.55
C THR A 36 -4.22 -5.93 5.94
N MET A 37 -4.26 -4.73 5.36
CA MET A 37 -5.36 -3.79 5.52
C MET A 37 -5.63 -3.10 4.20
N ILE A 38 -6.88 -3.17 3.73
CA ILE A 38 -7.33 -2.44 2.54
C ILE A 38 -7.84 -1.07 2.98
N VAL A 39 -7.21 -0.02 2.48
CA VAL A 39 -7.62 1.39 2.69
C VAL A 39 -7.90 2.07 1.36
N THR A 40 -8.75 3.09 1.38
CA THR A 40 -8.97 3.96 0.22
C THR A 40 -7.82 4.97 0.06
N GLU A 41 -7.63 5.48 -1.15
CA GLU A 41 -6.66 6.56 -1.41
C GLU A 41 -6.91 7.79 -0.52
N LYS A 42 -8.18 8.13 -0.29
CA LYS A 42 -8.57 9.22 0.61
C LYS A 42 -8.12 8.98 2.05
N GLN A 43 -8.19 7.74 2.53
CA GLN A 43 -7.70 7.39 3.87
C GLN A 43 -6.17 7.38 3.92
N TYR A 44 -5.51 6.88 2.88
CA TYR A 44 -4.05 6.83 2.79
C TYR A 44 -3.43 8.24 2.78
N THR A 45 -3.98 9.14 1.97
CA THR A 45 -3.54 10.54 1.89
C THR A 45 -3.85 11.34 3.16
N ALA A 46 -4.86 10.93 3.92
CA ALA A 46 -5.21 11.52 5.21
C ALA A 46 -4.39 10.98 6.40
N ILE A 47 -3.40 10.10 6.17
CA ILE A 47 -2.52 9.61 7.23
C ILE A 47 -1.78 10.81 7.85
N ASN A 48 -1.96 10.98 9.16
CA ASN A 48 -1.31 12.04 9.91
C ASN A 48 0.10 11.61 10.33
N TYR A 49 1.10 12.43 10.00
CA TYR A 49 2.49 12.21 10.35
C TYR A 49 2.82 12.99 11.63
N ILE A 50 3.06 12.28 12.73
CA ILE A 50 3.39 12.88 14.03
C ILE A 50 4.85 13.35 14.08
N SER A 51 5.75 12.66 13.37
CA SER A 51 7.17 12.99 13.22
C SER A 51 7.72 12.50 11.89
N GLY A 52 8.76 13.16 11.36
CA GLY A 52 9.31 12.90 10.03
C GLY A 52 8.50 13.56 8.91
N ALA A 53 8.93 13.34 7.67
CA ALA A 53 8.27 13.85 6.46
C ALA A 53 7.85 12.70 5.54
N SER A 54 6.82 12.94 4.73
CA SER A 54 6.40 11.99 3.70
C SER A 54 7.46 11.87 2.61
N ASN A 55 7.78 10.64 2.20
CA ASN A 55 8.59 10.42 1.01
C ASN A 55 7.77 10.81 -0.23
N ASN A 56 8.18 11.86 -0.95
CA ASN A 56 7.55 12.33 -2.19
C ASN A 56 7.94 11.47 -3.40
N ASN A 57 7.80 10.15 -3.31
CA ASN A 57 8.06 9.27 -4.45
C ASN A 57 6.89 9.31 -5.43
N ILE A 58 7.19 9.49 -6.72
CA ILE A 58 6.20 9.50 -7.80
C ILE A 58 5.38 8.20 -7.83
N ASN A 59 6.01 7.07 -7.46
CA ASN A 59 5.36 5.75 -7.40
C ASN A 59 4.24 5.64 -6.36
N ASP A 60 4.16 6.56 -5.39
CA ASP A 60 3.12 6.58 -4.37
C ASP A 60 1.94 7.50 -4.76
N LYS A 61 1.97 8.10 -5.96
CA LYS A 61 0.91 8.96 -6.49
C LYS A 61 0.06 8.25 -7.53
N PHE A 62 -1.25 8.47 -7.47
CA PHE A 62 -2.21 7.96 -8.45
C PHE A 62 -2.53 9.02 -9.52
N GLU A 63 -1.50 9.47 -10.24
CA GLU A 63 -1.69 10.40 -11.36
C GLU A 63 -2.11 9.62 -12.62
N ARG A 64 -3.27 9.97 -13.21
CA ARG A 64 -3.76 9.34 -14.46
C ARG A 64 -2.86 9.61 -15.66
N LEU A 65 -2.06 10.68 -15.59
CA LEU A 65 -1.10 11.08 -16.60
C LEU A 65 0.17 11.54 -15.88
N THR A 66 1.26 10.81 -16.06
CA THR A 66 2.59 11.24 -15.65
C THR A 66 3.37 11.58 -16.92
N VAL A 67 3.77 12.85 -17.06
CA VAL A 67 4.65 13.30 -18.14
C VAL A 67 6.05 13.38 -17.57
N ILE A 68 6.99 12.65 -18.18
CA ILE A 68 8.40 12.58 -17.79
C ILE A 68 9.19 13.59 -18.62
#